data_AF-A0A518V361-F1
#
_entry.id   AF-A0A518V361-F1
#
_cell.length_a   1.000
_cell.length_b   1.000
_cell.length_c   1.000
_cell.angle_alpha   90.00
_cell.angle_beta   90.00
_cell.angle_gamma   90.00
#
_symmetry.space_group_name_H-M   'P 1'
#
loop_
_entity.id
_entity.type
_entity.pdbx_description
1 polymer ?
#
loop_
_entity_poly.entity_id
_entity_poly.type
_entity_poly.pdbx_seq_one_letter_code
_entity_poly.pdbx_strand_id
1 'polypeptide(L)'
;MSLGERIRGRRKQLGLTQLEIAQQLNMGRSNFGHIENGRVIPSSTDLDKLADILKTTPGYLLGKTDNPVVNTQENPYPLTSKEEKDIAKKLQSMMDELESDTPLAFLGEPMDEEDRELLRISLENSLRISKQMAKKKFTPTKYRK
;
A
#
# COMPACT_ATOMS: atom_id res chain seq x y z
N MET A 1 -13.67 13.45 13.47
CA MET A 1 -13.97 13.76 12.04
C MET A 1 -14.98 12.74 11.54
N SER A 2 -16.13 13.21 11.07
CA SER A 2 -17.21 12.36 10.54
C SER A 2 -16.91 11.85 9.12
N LEU A 3 -17.65 10.83 8.68
CA LEU A 3 -17.57 10.30 7.31
C LEU A 3 -17.72 11.42 6.25
N GLY A 4 -18.71 12.29 6.42
CA GLY A 4 -18.96 13.40 5.50
C GLY A 4 -17.82 14.43 5.45
N GLU A 5 -17.20 14.71 6.60
CA GLU A 5 -16.02 15.58 6.68
C GLU A 5 -14.80 14.98 5.98
N ARG A 6 -14.56 13.67 6.14
CA ARG A 6 -13.47 12.94 5.45
C ARG A 6 -13.67 12.95 3.94
N ILE A 7 -14.89 12.67 3.47
CA ILE A 7 -15.27 12.73 2.05
C ILE A 7 -15.02 14.13 1.49
N ARG A 8 -15.54 15.16 2.18
CA ARG A 8 -15.37 16.56 1.76
C ARG A 8 -13.91 16.98 1.71
N GLY A 9 -13.13 16.61 2.73
CA GLY A 9 -11.71 16.91 2.81
C GLY A 9 -10.96 16.30 1.62
N ARG A 10 -11.18 15.02 1.36
CA ARG A 10 -10.53 14.31 0.25
C ARG A 10 -10.94 14.85 -1.12
N ARG A 11 -12.23 15.14 -1.31
CA ARG A 11 -12.73 15.77 -2.54
C ARG A 11 -12.02 17.10 -2.82
N LYS A 12 -11.90 17.96 -1.82
CA LYS A 12 -11.21 19.26 -1.95
C LYS A 12 -9.73 19.09 -2.28
N GLN A 13 -9.04 18.12 -1.67
CA GLN A 13 -7.64 17.82 -1.99
C GLN A 13 -7.44 17.40 -3.45
N LEU A 14 -8.42 16.73 -4.04
CA LEU A 14 -8.39 16.31 -5.45
C LEU A 14 -8.91 17.38 -6.41
N GLY A 15 -9.30 18.57 -5.92
CA GLY A 15 -9.85 19.64 -6.77
C GLY A 15 -11.22 19.33 -7.37
N LEU A 16 -11.93 18.32 -6.86
CA LEU A 16 -13.20 17.87 -7.41
C LEU A 16 -14.39 18.68 -6.84
N THR A 17 -15.38 18.94 -7.68
CA THR A 17 -16.65 19.57 -7.30
C THR A 17 -17.64 18.52 -6.81
N GLN A 18 -18.65 18.97 -6.03
CA GLN A 18 -19.75 18.09 -5.61
C GLN A 18 -20.55 17.55 -6.80
N LEU A 19 -20.62 18.31 -7.90
CA LEU A 19 -21.35 17.92 -9.10
C LEU A 19 -20.65 16.77 -9.81
N GLU A 20 -19.32 16.84 -9.97
CA GLU A 20 -18.52 15.80 -10.63
C GLU A 20 -18.60 14.45 -9.91
N ILE A 21 -18.53 14.44 -8.57
CA ILE A 21 -18.67 13.19 -7.81
C ILE A 21 -20.10 12.66 -7.90
N ALA A 22 -21.11 13.54 -7.78
CA ALA A 22 -22.50 13.12 -7.88
C ALA A 22 -22.82 12.49 -9.26
N GLN A 23 -22.29 13.06 -10.34
CA GLN A 23 -22.40 12.50 -11.69
C GLN A 23 -21.75 11.11 -11.79
N GLN A 24 -20.54 10.92 -11.26
CA GLN A 24 -19.86 9.63 -11.27
C GLN A 24 -20.58 8.55 -10.44
N LEU A 25 -21.32 8.96 -9.41
CA LEU A 25 -22.13 8.08 -8.57
C LEU A 25 -23.57 7.90 -9.08
N ASN A 26 -23.92 8.48 -10.24
CA ASN A 26 -25.27 8.48 -10.79
C ASN A 26 -26.33 8.96 -9.78
N MET A 27 -26.01 10.00 -9.00
CA MET A 27 -26.92 10.60 -8.03
C MET A 27 -27.02 12.12 -8.20
N GLY A 28 -28.08 12.72 -7.63
CA GLY A 28 -28.25 14.17 -7.65
C GLY A 28 -27.21 14.89 -6.78
N ARG A 29 -26.76 16.08 -7.22
CA ARG A 29 -25.82 16.94 -6.46
C ARG A 29 -26.26 17.17 -5.01
N SER A 30 -27.56 17.40 -4.79
CA SER A 30 -28.12 17.61 -3.45
C SER A 30 -27.97 16.38 -2.56
N ASN A 31 -28.11 15.17 -3.13
CA ASN A 31 -27.92 13.92 -2.39
C ASN A 31 -26.48 13.77 -1.93
N PHE A 32 -25.51 14.03 -2.82
CA PHE A 32 -24.10 14.02 -2.44
C PHE A 32 -23.76 15.09 -1.39
N GLY A 33 -24.37 16.28 -1.50
CA GLY A 33 -24.26 17.32 -0.47
C GLY A 33 -24.79 16.87 0.90
N HIS A 34 -25.85 16.07 0.94
CA HIS A 34 -26.35 15.49 2.19
C HIS A 34 -25.40 14.45 2.78
N ILE A 35 -24.71 13.67 1.95
CA ILE A 35 -23.65 12.74 2.39
C ILE A 35 -22.51 13.50 3.07
N GLU A 36 -21.99 14.55 2.44
CA GLU A 36 -20.90 15.36 3.03
C GLU A 36 -21.28 16.06 4.34
N ASN A 37 -22.58 16.32 4.54
CA ASN A 37 -23.10 16.92 5.77
C ASN A 37 -23.55 15.88 6.81
N GLY A 38 -23.37 14.58 6.54
CA GLY A 38 -23.76 13.50 7.45
C GLY A 38 -25.27 13.29 7.59
N ARG A 39 -26.08 13.87 6.70
CA ARG A 39 -27.55 13.70 6.69
C ARG A 39 -28.00 12.42 6.00
N VAL A 40 -27.17 11.91 5.09
CA VAL A 40 -27.39 10.64 4.36
C VAL A 40 -26.16 9.78 4.55
N ILE A 41 -26.37 8.52 4.91
CA ILE A 41 -25.31 7.52 4.97
C ILE A 41 -25.27 6.83 3.60
N PRO A 42 -24.12 6.82 2.90
CA PRO A 42 -24.02 6.12 1.63
C PRO A 42 -24.21 4.61 1.84
N SER A 43 -24.78 3.94 0.84
CA SER A 43 -24.83 2.49 0.82
C SER A 43 -23.41 1.91 0.77
N SER A 44 -23.23 0.63 1.11
CA SER A 44 -21.92 -0.04 0.98
C SER A 44 -21.37 0.09 -0.44
N THR A 45 -22.23 -0.11 -1.45
CA THR A 45 -21.85 0.00 -2.86
C THR A 45 -21.45 1.41 -3.28
N ASP A 46 -22.10 2.44 -2.73
CA ASP A 46 -21.73 3.83 -3.02
C ASP A 46 -20.48 4.25 -2.28
N LEU A 47 -20.25 3.70 -1.09
CA LEU A 47 -19.05 3.93 -0.30
C LEU A 47 -17.81 3.36 -1.01
N ASP A 48 -17.91 2.18 -1.61
CA ASP A 48 -16.82 1.57 -2.38
C ASP A 48 -16.50 2.43 -3.62
N LYS A 49 -17.53 2.81 -4.40
CA LYS A 49 -17.36 3.72 -5.55
C LYS A 49 -16.77 5.07 -5.13
N LEU A 50 -17.22 5.61 -3.99
CA LEU A 50 -16.67 6.85 -3.44
C LEU A 50 -15.19 6.71 -3.11
N ALA A 51 -14.77 5.59 -2.54
CA ALA A 51 -13.37 5.34 -2.24
C ALA A 51 -12.53 5.30 -3.53
N ASP A 52 -13.03 4.66 -4.58
CA ASP A 52 -12.37 4.60 -5.89
C ASP A 52 -12.23 6.00 -6.52
N ILE A 53 -13.32 6.77 -6.58
CA ILE A 53 -13.35 8.14 -7.14
C ILE A 53 -12.39 9.05 -6.36
N LEU A 54 -12.38 8.93 -5.03
CA LEU A 54 -11.57 9.74 -4.14
C LEU A 54 -10.13 9.21 -3.97
N LYS A 55 -9.74 8.20 -4.76
CA LYS A 55 -8.42 7.55 -4.71
C LYS A 55 -8.01 7.27 -3.27
N THR A 56 -8.90 6.59 -2.55
CA THR A 56 -8.79 6.32 -1.12
C THR A 56 -9.41 4.97 -0.77
N THR A 57 -9.70 4.72 0.50
CA THR A 57 -10.22 3.44 0.99
C THR A 57 -11.52 3.65 1.75
N PRO A 58 -12.45 2.68 1.71
CA PRO A 58 -13.63 2.73 2.58
C PRO A 58 -13.22 2.82 4.06
N GLY A 59 -12.11 2.17 4.43
CA GLY A 59 -11.54 2.23 5.79
C GLY A 59 -11.15 3.64 6.21
N TYR A 60 -10.51 4.41 5.33
CA TYR A 60 -10.18 5.81 5.59
C TYR A 60 -11.43 6.66 5.73
N LEU A 61 -12.39 6.53 4.79
CA LEU A 61 -13.63 7.29 4.83
C LEU A 61 -14.43 7.02 6.12
N LEU A 62 -14.47 5.77 6.57
CA LEU A 62 -15.11 5.35 7.81
C LEU A 62 -14.31 5.70 9.08
N GLY A 63 -13.09 6.26 8.94
CA GLY A 63 -12.24 6.60 10.08
C GLY A 63 -11.62 5.41 10.80
N LYS A 64 -11.54 4.24 10.15
CA LYS A 64 -10.80 3.06 10.66
C LYS A 64 -9.28 3.23 10.51
N THR A 65 -8.85 4.16 9.65
CA THR A 65 -7.45 4.53 9.45
C THR A 65 -7.37 6.03 9.12
N ASP A 66 -6.26 6.67 9.50
CA ASP A 66 -5.96 8.04 9.12
C ASP A 66 -5.12 8.15 7.85
N ASN A 67 -4.64 7.02 7.32
CA ASN A 67 -3.96 6.99 6.05
C ASN A 67 -4.99 6.90 4.90
N PRO A 68 -5.09 7.92 4.01
CA PRO A 68 -6.05 7.92 2.91
C PRO A 68 -5.75 6.90 1.84
N VAL A 69 -4.54 6.35 1.79
CA VAL A 69 -4.15 5.40 0.75
C VAL A 69 -4.01 4.03 1.42
N VAL A 70 -4.63 2.97 0.87
CA VAL A 70 -3.96 1.67 1.06
C VAL A 70 -2.63 1.84 0.35
N ASN A 71 -1.53 1.32 0.89
CA ASN A 71 -0.37 1.03 0.05
C ASN A 71 -0.74 -0.11 -0.92
N THR A 72 -1.69 0.12 -1.82
CA THR A 72 -1.98 -0.69 -3.01
C THR A 72 -1.13 -0.17 -4.16
N GLN A 73 0.18 -0.11 -3.94
CA GLN A 73 1.01 -0.72 -4.99
C GLN A 73 0.73 -2.21 -4.85
N GLU A 74 -0.38 -2.69 -5.43
CA GLU A 74 -0.52 -4.12 -5.67
C GLU A 74 0.66 -4.47 -6.55
N ASN A 75 1.72 -5.00 -5.93
CA ASN A 75 2.82 -5.56 -6.66
C ASN A 75 2.21 -6.61 -7.60
N PRO A 76 2.22 -6.43 -8.93
CA PRO A 76 1.57 -7.34 -9.88
C PRO A 76 2.14 -8.77 -9.81
N TYR A 77 3.25 -8.94 -9.09
CA TYR A 77 3.94 -10.18 -8.83
C TYR A 77 4.04 -10.42 -7.33
N PRO A 78 2.91 -10.61 -6.62
CA PRO A 78 2.94 -10.84 -5.17
C PRO A 78 3.74 -12.12 -4.88
N LEU A 79 4.51 -12.09 -3.80
CA LEU A 79 5.22 -13.26 -3.32
C LEU A 79 4.24 -14.17 -2.58
N THR A 80 4.32 -15.45 -2.88
CA THR A 80 3.56 -16.48 -2.15
C THR A 80 4.19 -16.72 -0.79
N SER A 81 3.43 -17.27 0.16
CA SER A 81 3.97 -17.63 1.49
C SER A 81 5.16 -18.60 1.42
N LYS A 82 5.24 -19.41 0.37
CA LYS A 82 6.40 -20.29 0.13
C LYS A 82 7.63 -19.46 -0.28
N GLU A 83 7.46 -18.53 -1.23
CA GLU A 83 8.55 -17.65 -1.68
C GLU A 83 9.07 -16.75 -0.55
N GLU A 84 8.18 -16.22 0.30
CA GLU A 84 8.59 -15.46 1.50
C GLU A 84 9.42 -16.33 2.47
N LYS A 85 9.02 -17.59 2.71
CA LYS A 85 9.79 -18.52 3.54
C LYS A 85 11.16 -18.85 2.92
N ASP A 86 11.21 -19.02 1.61
CA ASP A 86 12.47 -19.27 0.89
C ASP A 86 13.40 -18.04 0.96
N ILE A 87 12.85 -16.84 0.85
CA ILE A 87 13.59 -15.57 1.05
C ILE A 87 14.12 -15.49 2.47
N ALA A 88 13.31 -15.77 3.49
CA ALA A 88 13.74 -15.73 4.89
C ALA A 88 14.89 -16.71 5.16
N LYS A 89 14.80 -17.95 4.66
CA LYS A 89 15.89 -18.93 4.76
C LYS A 89 17.15 -18.45 4.05
N LYS A 90 17.01 -17.86 2.86
CA LYS A 90 18.16 -17.39 2.09
C LYS A 90 18.82 -16.19 2.76
N LEU A 91 18.04 -15.24 3.26
CA LEU A 91 18.51 -14.10 4.03
C LEU A 91 19.30 -14.58 5.24
N GLN A 92 18.76 -15.53 6.01
CA GLN A 92 19.45 -16.08 7.17
C GLN A 92 20.78 -16.72 6.78
N SER A 93 20.82 -17.59 5.75
CA SER A 93 22.09 -18.17 5.29
C SER A 93 23.11 -17.13 4.84
N MET A 94 22.65 -16.03 4.19
CA MET A 94 23.54 -14.95 3.76
C MET A 94 24.10 -14.17 4.95
N MET A 95 23.28 -13.94 5.99
CA MET A 95 23.74 -13.27 7.22
C MET A 95 24.72 -14.15 7.99
N ASP A 96 24.40 -15.43 8.14
CA ASP A 96 25.28 -16.40 8.82
C ASP A 96 26.64 -16.52 8.09
N GLU A 97 26.65 -16.56 6.76
CA GLU A 97 27.88 -16.55 5.94
C GLU A 97 28.70 -15.27 6.16
N LEU A 98 28.05 -14.10 6.23
CA LEU A 98 28.70 -12.81 6.46
C LEU A 98 29.29 -12.66 7.86
N GLU A 99 28.68 -13.29 8.87
CA GLU A 99 29.12 -13.22 10.26
C GLU A 99 30.16 -14.29 10.63
N SER A 100 30.37 -15.30 9.77
CA SER A 100 31.06 -16.54 10.16
C SER A 100 32.54 -16.41 10.55
N ASP A 101 33.26 -15.36 10.14
CA ASP A 101 34.73 -15.31 10.38
C ASP A 101 35.36 -13.92 10.47
N THR A 102 34.60 -12.83 10.40
CA THR A 102 35.16 -11.47 10.50
C THR A 102 34.12 -10.51 11.08
N PRO A 103 34.45 -9.72 12.11
CA PRO A 103 33.60 -8.61 12.54
C PRO A 103 33.34 -7.70 11.35
N LEU A 104 32.08 -7.64 10.91
CA LEU A 104 31.71 -6.82 9.77
C LEU A 104 31.97 -5.35 10.14
N ALA A 105 32.73 -4.68 9.28
CA ALA A 105 32.96 -3.25 9.41
C ALA A 105 32.13 -2.49 8.36
N PHE A 106 31.40 -1.48 8.80
CA PHE A 106 30.67 -0.56 7.94
C PHE A 106 31.35 0.80 8.02
N LEU A 107 31.74 1.34 6.86
CA LEU A 107 32.51 2.59 6.75
C LEU A 107 33.84 2.60 7.56
N GLY A 108 34.42 1.42 7.80
CA GLY A 108 35.67 1.27 8.55
C GLY A 108 35.49 1.16 10.07
N GLU A 109 34.25 1.21 10.56
CA GLU A 109 33.90 1.01 11.96
C GLU A 109 33.20 -0.34 12.15
N PRO A 110 33.36 -1.01 13.30
CA PRO A 110 32.65 -2.25 13.58
C PRO A 110 31.14 -1.99 13.54
N MET A 111 30.40 -2.84 12.83
CA MET A 111 28.95 -2.73 12.72
C MET A 111 28.30 -2.97 14.09
N ASP A 112 27.52 -1.99 14.52
CA ASP A 112 26.63 -2.15 15.66
C ASP A 112 25.35 -2.93 15.27
N GLU A 113 24.44 -3.10 16.23
CA GLU A 113 23.20 -3.84 16.02
C GLU A 113 22.24 -3.11 15.06
N GLU A 114 22.24 -1.77 15.06
CA GLU A 114 21.36 -0.97 14.21
C GLU A 114 21.80 -1.06 12.74
N ASP A 115 23.11 -0.98 12.49
CA ASP A 115 23.69 -1.14 11.16
C ASP A 115 23.51 -2.58 10.63
N ARG A 116 23.61 -3.58 11.51
CA ARG A 116 23.34 -4.99 11.17
C ARG A 116 21.89 -5.19 10.74
N GLU A 117 20.96 -4.61 11.47
CA GLU A 117 19.54 -4.66 11.12
C GLU A 117 19.24 -3.91 9.82
N LEU A 118 19.88 -2.76 9.59
CA LEU A 118 19.75 -2.02 8.33
C LEU A 118 20.25 -2.85 7.14
N LEU A 119 21.39 -3.53 7.29
CA LEU A 119 21.92 -4.44 6.28
C LEU A 119 20.95 -5.60 5.99
N ARG A 120 20.39 -6.20 7.05
CA ARG A 120 19.38 -7.25 6.96
C ARG A 120 18.16 -6.78 6.16
N ILE A 121 17.58 -5.63 6.52
CA ILE A 121 16.42 -5.03 5.83
C ILE A 121 16.73 -4.77 4.35
N SER A 122 17.91 -4.21 4.06
CA SER A 122 18.35 -3.90 2.69
C SER A 122 18.46 -5.17 1.83
N LEU A 123 19.07 -6.23 2.37
CA LEU A 123 19.22 -7.52 1.69
C LEU A 123 17.88 -8.23 1.49
N GLU A 124 17.02 -8.22 2.50
CA GLU A 124 15.67 -8.77 2.42
C GLU A 124 14.87 -8.12 1.29
N ASN A 125 14.90 -6.78 1.22
CA ASN A 125 14.27 -6.02 0.16
C ASN A 125 14.86 -6.37 -1.22
N SER A 126 16.18 -6.48 -1.32
CA SER A 126 16.87 -6.86 -2.55
C SER A 126 16.46 -8.26 -3.03
N LEU A 127 16.34 -9.23 -2.13
CA LEU A 127 15.89 -10.59 -2.44
C LEU A 127 14.43 -10.62 -2.92
N ARG A 128 13.55 -9.85 -2.25
CA ARG A 128 12.15 -9.69 -2.68
C ARG A 128 12.06 -9.11 -4.08
N ILE A 129 12.76 -8.01 -4.34
CA ILE A 129 12.78 -7.34 -5.65
C ILE A 129 13.28 -8.31 -6.73
N SER A 130 14.38 -9.03 -6.46
CA SER A 130 14.93 -10.03 -7.38
C SER A 130 13.91 -11.11 -7.75
N LYS A 131 13.18 -11.65 -6.75
CA LYS A 131 12.11 -12.63 -6.98
C LYS A 131 10.95 -12.05 -7.79
N GLN A 132 10.53 -10.83 -7.49
CA GLN A 132 9.47 -10.15 -8.23
C GLN A 132 9.88 -9.91 -9.70
N MET A 133 11.12 -9.48 -9.95
CA MET A 133 11.67 -9.32 -11.29
C MET A 133 11.72 -10.64 -12.06
N ALA A 134 12.12 -11.73 -11.41
CA ALA A 134 12.08 -13.06 -12.02
C ALA A 134 10.65 -13.44 -12.40
N LYS A 135 9.67 -13.28 -11.51
CA LYS A 135 8.26 -13.54 -11.82
C LYS A 135 7.77 -12.70 -13.00
N LYS A 136 8.10 -11.41 -13.04
CA LYS A 136 7.79 -10.54 -14.18
C LYS A 136 8.38 -11.04 -15.49
N LYS A 137 9.64 -11.45 -15.49
CA LYS A 137 10.36 -11.95 -16.67
C LYS A 137 9.78 -13.26 -17.19
N PHE A 138 9.46 -14.20 -16.30
CA PHE A 138 9.03 -15.56 -16.66
C PHE A 138 7.52 -15.74 -16.76
N THR A 139 6.72 -14.77 -16.29
CA THR A 139 5.26 -14.79 -16.49
C THR A 139 4.95 -14.43 -17.95
N PRO A 140 4.31 -15.33 -18.73
CA PRO A 140 3.92 -15.06 -20.11
C PRO A 140 3.03 -13.82 -20.20
N THR A 141 3.16 -13.05 -21.27
CA THR A 141 2.45 -11.76 -21.48
C THR A 141 0.94 -11.87 -21.30
N LYS A 142 0.33 -12.99 -21.72
CA LYS A 142 -1.10 -13.29 -21.56
C LYS A 142 -1.59 -13.41 -20.10
N TYR A 143 -0.70 -13.55 -19.12
CA TYR A 143 -1.04 -13.68 -17.70
C TYR A 143 -0.58 -12.48 -16.85
N ARG A 144 -0.07 -11.42 -17.50
CA ARG A 144 0.25 -10.16 -16.82
C ARG A 144 -1.06 -9.39 -16.65
N LYS A 145 -1.40 -9.00 -15.42
CA LYS A 145 -2.52 -8.10 -15.12
C LYS A 145 -2.14 -6.65 -15.40
#